data_AF-A0A0G0C2A7-F1
#
_entry.id   AF-A0A0G0C2A7-F1
#
_cell.length_a   1.000
_cell.length_b   1.000
_cell.length_c   1.000
_cell.angle_alpha   90.00
_cell.angle_beta   90.00
_cell.angle_gamma   90.00
#
_symmetry.space_group_name_H-M   'P 1'
#
loop_
_entity.id
_entity.type
_entity.pdbx_description
1 polymer ?
#
loop_
_entity_poly.entity_id
_entity_poly.type
_entity_poly.pdbx_seq_one_letter_code
_entity_poly.pdbx_strand_id
1 'polypeptide(L)'
;MSKYYELFIDELGQANPISKQSEVYVLSGCTVEESQRDLLKIQADQIKFKYWGHTDVVFHSREIARNEGSFSIFNKNKSKKKETSNLIFLHFVTWLLGIANAKGKINIESATAEKDRYYLNTFSYFLSPGNKQIDINYKTIQELLTSISFVTKINHDTEEQLADLFAYAAKCKYLRLIKKQTFKIGTYEDKIIKLLDSKLWHLPQLAKEKKMRFYKNIEPFCIIPKM
;
A
#
# COMPACT_ATOMS: atom_id res chain seq x y z
N MET A 1 25.87 -2.70 -7.74
CA MET A 1 24.71 -3.61 -7.67
C MET A 1 23.44 -2.81 -7.95
N SER A 2 22.44 -3.40 -8.61
CA SER A 2 21.10 -2.80 -8.73
C SER A 2 20.36 -3.01 -7.41
N LYS A 3 19.55 -2.04 -6.97
CA LYS A 3 18.69 -2.19 -5.79
C LYS A 3 17.30 -2.64 -6.22
N TYR A 4 16.78 -3.67 -5.58
CA TYR A 4 15.44 -4.19 -5.83
C TYR A 4 14.50 -3.79 -4.69
N TYR A 5 13.30 -3.35 -5.06
CA TYR A 5 12.26 -2.92 -4.15
C TYR A 5 10.95 -3.64 -4.46
N GLU A 6 10.26 -4.05 -3.41
CA GLU A 6 8.96 -4.69 -3.49
C GLU A 6 7.90 -3.77 -2.88
N LEU A 7 6.84 -3.49 -3.64
CA LEU A 7 5.65 -2.78 -3.19
C LEU A 7 4.58 -3.80 -2.83
N PHE A 8 4.17 -3.83 -1.56
CA PHE A 8 3.09 -4.68 -1.05
C PHE A 8 1.82 -3.85 -0.92
N ILE A 9 0.73 -4.31 -1.55
CA ILE A 9 -0.55 -3.60 -1.58
C ILE A 9 -1.62 -4.42 -0.86
N ASP A 10 -2.28 -3.79 0.11
CA ASP A 10 -3.49 -4.32 0.77
C ASP A 10 -4.60 -3.26 0.88
N GLU A 11 -5.84 -3.71 1.04
CA GLU A 11 -7.06 -2.90 1.06
C GLU A 11 -7.88 -3.06 2.35
N LEU A 12 -8.29 -1.92 2.93
CA LEU A 12 -9.20 -1.89 4.06
C LEU A 12 -10.58 -1.33 3.67
N GLY A 13 -11.60 -2.08 4.06
CA GLY A 13 -12.93 -2.01 3.47
C GLY A 13 -13.25 -3.41 2.96
N GLN A 14 -14.00 -4.15 3.76
CA GLN A 14 -14.14 -5.60 3.60
C GLN A 14 -15.24 -5.94 2.59
N ALA A 15 -15.50 -7.23 2.53
CA ALA A 15 -16.81 -7.82 2.48
C ALA A 15 -17.56 -7.77 3.88
N ASN A 16 -18.79 -7.22 4.02
CA ASN A 16 -19.91 -7.70 4.89
C ASN A 16 -21.27 -7.00 4.60
N PRO A 17 -22.28 -7.63 3.91
CA PRO A 17 -23.48 -6.95 3.39
C PRO A 17 -24.63 -6.85 4.37
N ILE A 18 -24.56 -7.66 5.41
CA ILE A 18 -25.46 -7.64 6.55
C ILE A 18 -24.92 -6.63 7.58
N SER A 19 -23.66 -6.17 7.46
CA SER A 19 -23.08 -5.14 8.34
C SER A 19 -23.33 -3.70 7.87
N LYS A 20 -23.35 -2.80 8.86
CA LYS A 20 -23.34 -1.35 8.63
C LYS A 20 -22.05 -0.93 7.90
N GLN A 21 -22.20 -0.14 6.84
CA GLN A 21 -21.13 0.24 5.90
C GLN A 21 -19.84 0.73 6.58
N SER A 22 -18.68 0.27 6.08
CA SER A 22 -17.44 1.04 6.25
C SER A 22 -17.54 2.31 5.40
N GLU A 23 -17.48 3.45 6.06
CA GLU A 23 -17.67 4.78 5.45
C GLU A 23 -16.54 5.18 4.49
N VAL A 24 -15.44 4.44 4.52
CA VAL A 24 -14.27 4.59 3.66
C VAL A 24 -13.76 3.24 3.17
N TYR A 25 -13.22 3.27 1.95
CA TYR A 25 -12.34 2.27 1.37
C TYR A 25 -10.93 2.87 1.31
N VAL A 26 -9.93 2.11 1.71
CA VAL A 26 -8.53 2.53 1.76
C VAL A 26 -7.70 1.51 0.99
N LEU A 27 -6.78 2.01 0.17
CA LEU A 27 -5.73 1.22 -0.45
C LEU A 27 -4.39 1.68 0.12
N SER A 28 -3.57 0.74 0.57
CA SER A 28 -2.30 0.98 1.26
C SER A 28 -1.17 0.31 0.48
N GLY A 29 -0.04 1.00 0.36
CA GLY A 29 1.15 0.50 -0.32
C GLY A 29 2.37 0.63 0.59
N CYS A 30 3.03 -0.49 0.89
CA CYS A 30 4.27 -0.53 1.67
C CYS A 30 5.44 -0.94 0.77
N THR A 31 6.48 -0.11 0.71
CA THR A 31 7.68 -0.41 -0.09
C THR A 31 8.83 -0.86 0.80
N VAL A 32 9.42 -2.01 0.48
CA VAL A 32 10.55 -2.61 1.21
C VAL A 32 11.70 -2.88 0.23
N GLU A 33 12.95 -2.67 0.64
CA GLU A 33 14.12 -3.13 -0.13
C GLU A 33 14.26 -4.64 0.04
N GLU A 34 14.45 -5.39 -1.05
CA GLU A 34 14.52 -6.86 -1.03
C GLU A 34 15.54 -7.37 0.01
N SER A 35 16.69 -6.69 0.11
CA SER A 35 17.77 -6.96 1.07
C SER A 35 17.41 -6.77 2.56
N GLN A 36 16.22 -6.24 2.87
CA GLN A 36 15.75 -5.97 4.23
C GLN A 36 14.60 -6.89 4.66
N ARG A 37 14.06 -7.71 3.77
CA ARG A 37 12.90 -8.58 4.04
C ARG A 37 13.17 -9.58 5.16
N ASP A 38 14.31 -10.27 5.12
CA ASP A 38 14.69 -11.23 6.16
C ASP A 38 14.82 -10.56 7.54
N LEU A 39 15.46 -9.38 7.60
CA LEU A 39 15.59 -8.63 8.85
C LEU A 39 14.22 -8.20 9.39
N LEU A 40 13.32 -7.76 8.52
CA LEU A 40 11.96 -7.35 8.86
C LEU A 40 11.14 -8.54 9.39
N LYS A 41 11.25 -9.70 8.73
CA LYS A 41 10.65 -10.96 9.19
C LYS A 41 11.19 -11.38 10.55
N ILE A 42 12.51 -11.36 10.75
CA ILE A 42 13.15 -11.66 12.05
C ILE A 42 12.62 -10.74 13.15
N GLN A 43 12.50 -9.43 12.88
CA GLN A 43 11.95 -8.47 13.84
C GLN A 43 10.47 -8.73 14.16
N ALA A 44 9.65 -9.06 13.16
CA ALA A 44 8.26 -9.44 13.37
C ALA A 44 8.13 -10.75 14.18
N ASP A 45 8.90 -11.77 13.82
CA ASP A 45 8.88 -13.07 14.51
C ASP A 45 9.41 -12.97 15.95
N GLN A 46 10.38 -12.09 16.24
CA GLN A 46 10.78 -11.75 17.60
C GLN A 46 9.64 -11.12 18.42
N ILE A 47 8.83 -10.24 17.82
CA ILE A 47 7.65 -9.66 18.47
C ILE A 47 6.61 -10.75 18.73
N LYS A 48 6.32 -11.60 17.74
CA LYS A 48 5.36 -12.70 17.87
C LYS A 48 5.76 -13.67 18.97
N PHE A 49 7.02 -14.14 18.94
CA PHE A 49 7.54 -15.04 19.96
C PHE A 49 7.51 -14.41 21.37
N LYS A 50 7.85 -13.12 21.50
CA LYS A 50 7.83 -12.41 22.79
C LYS A 50 6.44 -12.35 23.45
N TYR A 51 5.37 -12.20 22.67
CA TYR A 51 4.02 -11.98 23.21
C TYR A 51 3.11 -13.21 23.15
N TRP A 52 3.36 -14.16 22.24
CA TRP A 52 2.54 -15.37 22.07
C TRP A 52 3.32 -16.68 22.28
N GLY A 53 4.66 -16.66 22.26
CA GLY A 53 5.49 -17.88 22.37
C GLY A 53 5.64 -18.67 21.06
N HIS A 54 5.05 -18.19 19.96
CA HIS A 54 5.08 -18.81 18.62
C HIS A 54 5.04 -17.72 17.52
N THR A 55 5.29 -18.08 16.25
CA THR A 55 5.56 -17.14 15.14
C THR A 55 4.57 -17.20 13.97
N ASP A 56 3.66 -18.18 13.98
CA ASP A 56 2.53 -18.36 13.06
C ASP A 56 1.40 -17.34 13.27
N VAL A 57 1.46 -16.50 14.31
CA VAL A 57 0.58 -15.35 14.49
C VAL A 57 0.59 -14.47 13.24
N VAL A 58 -0.60 -14.13 12.72
CA VAL A 58 -0.78 -13.17 11.62
C VAL A 58 -1.32 -11.86 12.19
N PHE A 59 -0.68 -10.74 11.86
CA PHE A 59 -1.18 -9.42 12.25
C PHE A 59 -2.28 -8.95 11.29
N HIS A 60 -3.50 -9.45 11.46
CA HIS A 60 -4.67 -8.94 10.74
C HIS A 60 -5.20 -7.66 11.38
N SER A 61 -5.20 -6.54 10.65
CA SER A 61 -5.72 -5.25 11.13
C SER A 61 -7.20 -5.34 11.52
N ARG A 62 -7.95 -6.24 10.87
CA ARG A 62 -9.36 -6.55 11.16
C ARG A 62 -9.59 -7.42 12.39
N GLU A 63 -8.63 -8.22 12.82
CA GLU A 63 -8.75 -9.03 14.05
C GLU A 63 -8.26 -8.24 15.26
N ILE A 64 -7.18 -7.48 15.09
CA ILE A 64 -6.73 -6.46 16.05
C ILE A 64 -7.84 -5.41 16.28
N ALA A 65 -8.77 -5.24 15.34
CA ALA A 65 -9.87 -4.29 15.44
C ALA A 65 -11.27 -4.86 15.75
N ARG A 66 -11.81 -5.87 15.01
CA ARG A 66 -13.29 -6.06 14.86
C ARG A 66 -13.95 -7.41 14.50
N ASN A 67 -13.35 -8.39 13.82
CA ASN A 67 -13.97 -9.67 13.34
C ASN A 67 -15.15 -9.59 12.28
N GLU A 68 -14.98 -10.30 11.13
CA GLU A 68 -15.98 -10.98 10.22
C GLU A 68 -16.84 -10.30 9.09
N GLY A 69 -17.00 -11.00 7.93
CA GLY A 69 -18.15 -10.93 6.96
C GLY A 69 -17.92 -10.91 5.41
N SER A 70 -19.01 -10.80 4.60
CA SER A 70 -19.09 -11.17 3.14
C SER A 70 -19.83 -10.24 2.07
N PHE A 71 -19.59 -8.91 1.94
CA PHE A 71 -20.22 -7.98 0.94
C PHE A 71 -19.91 -8.41 -0.51
N SER A 72 -20.89 -8.13 -1.36
CA SER A 72 -20.81 -8.07 -2.82
C SER A 72 -20.97 -6.63 -3.39
N ILE A 73 -21.09 -5.59 -2.56
CA ILE A 73 -21.56 -4.25 -3.00
C ILE A 73 -20.51 -3.36 -3.67
N PHE A 74 -19.21 -3.64 -3.50
CA PHE A 74 -18.12 -2.81 -4.04
C PHE A 74 -17.84 -3.01 -5.55
N ASN A 75 -18.84 -3.46 -6.32
CA ASN A 75 -18.71 -3.74 -7.75
C ASN A 75 -19.25 -2.61 -8.67
N LYS A 76 -19.94 -1.59 -8.12
CA LYS A 76 -20.61 -0.54 -8.91
C LYS A 76 -19.78 0.72 -9.23
N ASN A 77 -18.53 0.85 -8.77
CA ASN A 77 -17.68 2.02 -9.10
C ASN A 77 -16.27 1.61 -9.55
N LYS A 78 -16.18 1.06 -10.77
CA LYS A 78 -14.93 0.61 -11.37
C LYS A 78 -13.97 1.77 -11.70
N SER A 79 -14.47 2.99 -11.92
CA SER A 79 -13.63 4.16 -12.21
C SER A 79 -12.84 4.63 -10.98
N LYS A 80 -13.44 4.68 -9.79
CA LYS A 80 -12.70 5.07 -8.56
C LYS A 80 -11.66 4.05 -8.14
N LYS A 81 -11.95 2.75 -8.21
CA LYS A 81 -10.92 1.70 -8.03
C LYS A 81 -9.80 1.83 -9.06
N LYS A 82 -10.13 2.18 -10.31
CA LYS A 82 -9.16 2.48 -11.36
C LYS A 82 -8.25 3.65 -11.01
N GLU A 83 -8.82 4.73 -10.46
CA GLU A 83 -8.09 5.91 -10.02
C GLU A 83 -7.13 5.61 -8.85
N THR A 84 -7.60 4.94 -7.79
CA THR A 84 -6.78 4.68 -6.59
C THR A 84 -5.53 3.86 -6.89
N SER A 85 -5.66 2.78 -7.67
CA SER A 85 -4.50 1.90 -7.92
C SER A 85 -3.59 2.42 -9.04
N ASN A 86 -4.15 3.19 -10.00
CA ASN A 86 -3.32 3.99 -10.90
C ASN A 86 -2.40 4.94 -10.12
N LEU A 87 -2.90 5.59 -9.06
CA LEU A 87 -2.11 6.51 -8.24
C LEU A 87 -1.01 5.79 -7.46
N ILE A 88 -1.31 4.64 -6.82
CA ILE A 88 -0.26 3.87 -6.12
C ILE A 88 0.83 3.40 -7.09
N PHE A 89 0.46 2.88 -8.26
CA PHE A 89 1.43 2.46 -9.29
C PHE A 89 2.23 3.66 -9.81
N LEU A 90 1.59 4.80 -10.05
CA LEU A 90 2.23 6.05 -10.44
C LEU A 90 3.26 6.50 -9.41
N HIS A 91 2.89 6.59 -8.14
CA HIS A 91 3.77 7.07 -7.08
C HIS A 91 4.96 6.11 -6.86
N PHE A 92 4.75 4.79 -6.95
CA PHE A 92 5.85 3.81 -6.86
C PHE A 92 6.81 3.90 -8.05
N VAL A 93 6.32 3.94 -9.30
CA VAL A 93 7.16 4.14 -10.49
C VAL A 93 7.91 5.47 -10.43
N THR A 94 7.24 6.55 -10.02
CA THR A 94 7.82 7.89 -9.86
C THR A 94 8.92 7.90 -8.79
N TRP A 95 8.72 7.18 -7.69
CA TRP A 95 9.71 7.02 -6.63
C TRP A 95 10.94 6.24 -7.11
N LEU A 96 10.73 5.10 -7.76
CA LEU A 96 11.80 4.27 -8.33
C LEU A 96 12.65 5.04 -9.35
N LEU A 97 12.05 5.87 -10.21
CA LEU A 97 12.76 6.73 -11.18
C LEU A 97 13.70 7.75 -10.51
N GLY A 98 13.43 8.11 -9.25
CA GLY A 98 14.32 8.94 -8.43
C GLY A 98 15.51 8.18 -7.84
N ILE A 99 15.50 6.85 -7.82
CA ILE A 99 16.56 6.02 -7.26
C ILE A 99 17.48 5.52 -8.38
N ALA A 100 18.80 5.65 -8.19
CA ALA A 100 19.76 5.24 -9.21
C ALA A 100 19.85 3.70 -9.24
N ASN A 101 19.73 3.11 -10.43
CA ASN A 101 19.80 1.66 -10.66
C ASN A 101 18.81 0.85 -9.81
N ALA A 102 17.64 1.41 -9.52
CA ALA A 102 16.55 0.71 -8.86
C ALA A 102 15.74 -0.16 -9.83
N LYS A 103 15.11 -1.20 -9.30
CA LYS A 103 14.08 -2.01 -9.93
C LYS A 103 12.96 -2.31 -8.94
N GLY A 104 11.76 -2.58 -9.46
CA GLY A 104 10.52 -2.70 -8.71
C GLY A 104 9.73 -3.95 -9.07
N LYS A 105 9.16 -4.58 -8.05
CA LYS A 105 8.13 -5.63 -8.15
C LYS A 105 6.90 -5.18 -7.34
N ILE A 106 5.71 -5.59 -7.76
CA ILE A 106 4.46 -5.31 -7.05
C ILE A 106 3.84 -6.63 -6.57
N ASN A 107 3.60 -6.75 -5.28
CA ASN A 107 2.89 -7.84 -4.63
C ASN A 107 1.53 -7.33 -4.16
N ILE A 108 0.47 -8.09 -4.39
CA ILE A 108 -0.90 -7.71 -4.07
C ILE A 108 -1.62 -8.89 -3.45
N GLU A 109 -2.30 -8.67 -2.33
CA GLU A 109 -3.19 -9.68 -1.76
C GLU A 109 -4.29 -10.06 -2.77
N SER A 110 -4.23 -11.29 -3.26
CA SER A 110 -5.29 -11.88 -4.07
C SER A 110 -6.55 -12.02 -3.24
N ALA A 111 -7.68 -11.55 -3.77
CA ALA A 111 -8.98 -11.73 -3.10
C ALA A 111 -10.07 -12.23 -4.05
N THR A 112 -10.08 -11.77 -5.31
CA THR A 112 -11.00 -12.27 -6.35
C THR A 112 -10.37 -12.11 -7.73
N ALA A 113 -10.70 -12.99 -8.67
CA ALA A 113 -10.23 -12.87 -10.06
C ALA A 113 -10.60 -11.53 -10.74
N GLU A 114 -11.69 -10.86 -10.31
CA GLU A 114 -12.04 -9.52 -10.79
C GLU A 114 -11.12 -8.42 -10.22
N LYS A 115 -10.76 -8.49 -8.92
CA LYS A 115 -9.75 -7.61 -8.30
C LYS A 115 -8.40 -7.77 -8.99
N ASP A 116 -7.96 -9.01 -9.14
CA ASP A 116 -6.62 -9.34 -9.64
C ASP A 116 -6.47 -8.93 -11.12
N ARG A 117 -7.49 -9.21 -11.94
CA ARG A 117 -7.57 -8.72 -13.34
C ARG A 117 -7.50 -7.19 -13.42
N TYR A 118 -8.12 -6.48 -12.46
CA TYR A 118 -8.08 -5.02 -12.45
C TYR A 118 -6.66 -4.48 -12.19
N TYR A 119 -5.91 -5.06 -11.25
CA TYR A 119 -4.50 -4.69 -11.04
C TYR A 119 -3.60 -5.10 -12.20
N LEU A 120 -3.82 -6.27 -12.81
CA LEU A 120 -3.08 -6.73 -13.99
C LEU A 120 -3.29 -5.81 -15.21
N ASN A 121 -4.51 -5.30 -15.40
CA ASN A 121 -4.81 -4.30 -16.42
C ASN A 121 -4.07 -2.97 -16.14
N THR A 122 -3.98 -2.57 -14.87
CA THR A 122 -3.26 -1.36 -14.45
C THR A 122 -1.75 -1.52 -14.69
N PHE A 123 -1.16 -2.66 -14.29
CA PHE A 123 0.23 -3.02 -14.60
C PHE A 123 0.52 -2.94 -16.10
N SER A 124 -0.30 -3.61 -16.91
CA SER A 124 -0.18 -3.61 -18.38
C SER A 124 -0.31 -2.21 -18.99
N TYR A 125 -1.16 -1.34 -18.42
CA TYR A 125 -1.28 0.05 -18.83
C TYR A 125 -0.01 0.89 -18.56
N PHE A 126 0.75 0.58 -17.51
CA PHE A 126 2.06 1.23 -17.32
C PHE A 126 3.13 0.67 -18.27
N LEU A 127 3.08 -0.62 -18.61
CA LEU A 127 4.08 -1.26 -19.47
C LEU A 127 3.92 -1.03 -20.99
N SER A 128 2.79 -0.51 -21.48
CA SER A 128 2.51 -0.42 -22.93
C SER A 128 2.64 1.01 -23.51
N PRO A 129 1.79 2.00 -23.14
CA PRO A 129 1.94 3.40 -23.57
C PRO A 129 3.05 4.18 -22.83
N GLY A 130 3.61 3.64 -21.75
CA GLY A 130 4.40 4.42 -20.81
C GLY A 130 3.50 5.29 -19.94
N ASN A 131 4.03 6.39 -19.39
CA ASN A 131 3.23 7.34 -18.61
C ASN A 131 3.48 8.79 -19.04
N LYS A 132 2.46 9.38 -19.71
CA LYS A 132 2.47 10.76 -20.21
C LYS A 132 2.48 11.82 -19.11
N GLN A 133 1.97 11.53 -17.91
CA GLN A 133 1.88 12.50 -16.81
C GLN A 133 3.26 12.85 -16.25
N ILE A 134 4.23 11.93 -16.34
CA ILE A 134 5.60 12.09 -15.85
C ILE A 134 6.65 12.12 -16.98
N ASP A 135 6.20 12.15 -18.24
CA ASP A 135 7.02 12.12 -19.46
C ASP A 135 8.03 10.95 -19.50
N ILE A 136 7.51 9.72 -19.34
CA ILE A 136 8.33 8.49 -19.34
C ILE A 136 7.81 7.49 -20.37
N ASN A 137 8.70 7.03 -21.23
CA ASN A 137 8.42 6.02 -22.25
C ASN A 137 8.27 4.62 -21.63
N TYR A 138 7.58 3.72 -22.36
CA TYR A 138 7.30 2.37 -21.88
C TYR A 138 8.54 1.51 -21.62
N LYS A 139 9.65 1.67 -22.39
CA LYS A 139 10.87 0.88 -22.21
C LYS A 139 11.49 1.14 -20.84
N THR A 140 11.59 2.42 -20.46
CA THR A 140 12.07 2.80 -19.13
C THR A 140 11.18 2.23 -18.02
N ILE A 141 9.86 2.12 -18.22
CA ILE A 141 8.99 1.47 -17.22
C ILE A 141 9.19 -0.06 -17.21
N GLN A 142 9.36 -0.72 -18.36
CA GLN A 142 9.65 -2.16 -18.46
C GLN A 142 11.01 -2.55 -17.84
N GLU A 143 12.03 -1.70 -17.98
CA GLU A 143 13.34 -1.89 -17.35
C GLU A 143 13.28 -1.72 -15.82
N LEU A 144 12.39 -0.84 -15.35
CA LEU A 144 12.23 -0.46 -13.95
C LEU A 144 11.29 -1.40 -13.19
N LEU A 145 10.20 -1.84 -13.81
CA LEU A 145 9.10 -2.57 -13.18
C LEU A 145 9.03 -4.00 -13.74
N THR A 146 9.62 -4.95 -13.02
CA THR A 146 9.94 -6.28 -13.56
C THR A 146 8.78 -7.26 -13.50
N SER A 147 7.89 -7.15 -12.50
CA SER A 147 6.81 -8.12 -12.29
C SER A 147 5.69 -7.61 -11.39
N ILE A 148 4.53 -8.24 -11.53
CA ILE A 148 3.40 -8.22 -10.61
C ILE A 148 3.17 -9.64 -10.08
N SER A 149 2.77 -9.78 -8.83
CA SER A 149 2.51 -11.06 -8.18
C SER A 149 1.26 -10.96 -7.31
N PHE A 150 0.41 -11.99 -7.39
CA PHE A 150 -0.78 -12.13 -6.58
C PHE A 150 -0.50 -13.19 -5.51
N VAL A 151 -0.65 -12.80 -4.25
CA VAL A 151 -0.16 -13.53 -3.07
C VAL A 151 -1.30 -13.71 -2.08
N THR A 152 -1.22 -14.71 -1.22
CA THR A 152 -2.29 -15.06 -0.27
C THR A 152 -1.80 -14.91 1.16
N LYS A 153 -2.67 -14.45 2.06
CA LYS A 153 -2.34 -14.24 3.48
C LYS A 153 -1.89 -15.51 4.24
N ILE A 154 -2.06 -16.68 3.64
CA ILE A 154 -1.54 -17.98 4.11
C ILE A 154 -0.01 -17.99 4.12
N ASN A 155 0.66 -17.15 3.33
CA ASN A 155 2.13 -17.08 3.30
C ASN A 155 2.76 -16.46 4.56
N HIS A 156 1.96 -15.85 5.46
CA HIS A 156 2.43 -15.09 6.62
C HIS A 156 3.42 -13.96 6.29
N ASP A 157 3.39 -13.43 5.05
CA ASP A 157 4.25 -12.34 4.58
C ASP A 157 4.11 -11.10 5.48
N THR A 158 5.23 -10.63 6.03
CA THR A 158 5.24 -9.57 7.05
C THR A 158 4.91 -8.20 6.44
N GLU A 159 5.27 -8.00 5.18
CA GLU A 159 5.06 -6.76 4.44
C GLU A 159 3.58 -6.55 4.07
N GLU A 160 2.83 -7.61 3.81
CA GLU A 160 1.37 -7.56 3.65
C GLU A 160 0.68 -7.14 4.94
N GLN A 161 1.08 -7.74 6.07
CA GLN A 161 0.58 -7.41 7.40
C GLN A 161 0.84 -5.95 7.77
N LEU A 162 1.97 -5.39 7.34
CA LEU A 162 2.25 -3.95 7.47
C LEU A 162 1.36 -3.11 6.55
N ALA A 163 1.12 -3.54 5.31
CA ALA A 163 0.20 -2.85 4.40
C ALA A 163 -1.23 -2.78 4.97
N ASP A 164 -1.74 -3.88 5.52
CA ASP A 164 -3.03 -3.97 6.23
C ASP A 164 -3.09 -3.02 7.44
N LEU A 165 -2.06 -3.08 8.30
CA LEU A 165 -1.94 -2.22 9.48
C LEU A 165 -1.95 -0.72 9.10
N PHE A 166 -1.21 -0.34 8.05
CA PHE A 166 -1.20 1.04 7.57
C PHE A 166 -2.48 1.44 6.83
N ALA A 167 -3.22 0.51 6.23
CA ALA A 167 -4.56 0.77 5.72
C ALA A 167 -5.53 1.15 6.86
N TYR A 168 -5.43 0.49 8.02
CA TYR A 168 -6.17 0.86 9.22
C TYR A 168 -5.73 2.20 9.81
N ALA A 169 -4.42 2.45 9.91
CA ALA A 169 -3.91 3.75 10.35
C ALA A 169 -4.38 4.90 9.44
N ALA A 170 -4.40 4.68 8.12
CA ALA A 170 -4.85 5.65 7.12
C ALA A 170 -6.36 5.94 7.24
N LYS A 171 -7.18 4.91 7.50
CA LYS A 171 -8.61 5.08 7.85
C LYS A 171 -8.79 5.96 9.09
N CYS A 172 -8.07 5.68 10.17
CA CYS A 172 -8.18 6.47 11.40
C CYS A 172 -7.66 7.91 11.20
N LYS A 173 -6.59 8.11 10.42
CA LYS A 173 -6.11 9.44 10.02
C LYS A 173 -7.17 10.22 9.25
N TYR A 174 -7.81 9.61 8.25
CA TYR A 174 -8.92 10.24 7.51
C TYR A 174 -10.08 10.66 8.43
N LEU A 175 -10.56 9.74 9.29
CA LEU A 175 -11.69 10.02 10.19
C LEU A 175 -11.37 11.14 11.21
N ARG A 176 -10.10 11.27 11.61
CA ARG A 176 -9.59 12.39 12.41
C ARG A 176 -9.60 13.70 11.63
N LEU A 177 -9.13 13.70 10.37
CA LEU A 177 -9.09 14.88 9.51
C LEU A 177 -10.48 15.47 9.24
N ILE A 178 -11.47 14.62 8.92
CA ILE A 178 -12.86 15.07 8.70
C ILE A 178 -13.64 15.33 10.01
N LYS A 179 -12.95 15.34 11.17
CA LYS A 179 -13.53 15.55 12.51
C LYS A 179 -14.67 14.59 12.88
N LYS A 180 -14.77 13.45 12.19
CA LYS A 180 -15.85 12.47 12.39
C LYS A 180 -15.57 11.50 13.53
N GLN A 181 -14.28 11.24 13.80
CA GLN A 181 -13.86 10.49 14.97
C GLN A 181 -12.64 11.17 15.60
N THR A 182 -12.72 11.44 16.90
CA THR A 182 -11.57 11.85 17.70
C THR A 182 -10.97 10.61 18.39
N PHE A 183 -9.66 10.61 18.53
CA PHE A 183 -8.91 9.54 19.20
C PHE A 183 -8.10 10.19 20.32
N LYS A 184 -8.18 9.65 21.54
CA LYS A 184 -7.47 10.23 22.69
C LYS A 184 -5.96 10.05 22.50
N ILE A 185 -5.17 11.00 22.97
CA ILE A 185 -3.71 10.92 22.87
C ILE A 185 -3.22 9.65 23.57
N GLY A 186 -2.35 8.89 22.91
CA GLY A 186 -1.75 7.66 23.46
C GLY A 186 -2.60 6.39 23.33
N THR A 187 -3.82 6.44 22.78
CA THR A 187 -4.53 5.21 22.38
C THR A 187 -3.81 4.50 21.24
N TYR A 188 -4.23 3.27 20.94
CA TYR A 188 -3.70 2.51 19.81
C TYR A 188 -3.81 3.30 18.50
N GLU A 189 -4.97 3.89 18.22
CA GLU A 189 -5.23 4.64 16.98
C GLU A 189 -4.36 5.90 16.89
N ASP A 190 -4.12 6.60 18.00
CA ASP A 190 -3.20 7.74 18.00
C ASP A 190 -1.75 7.33 17.77
N LYS A 191 -1.33 6.19 18.32
CA LYS A 191 0.01 5.63 18.11
C LYS A 191 0.22 5.17 16.66
N ILE A 192 -0.74 4.47 16.05
CA ILE A 192 -0.60 4.03 14.64
C ILE A 192 -0.72 5.18 13.65
N ILE A 193 -1.49 6.24 13.94
CA ILE A 193 -1.52 7.44 13.09
C ILE A 193 -0.15 8.13 13.12
N LYS A 194 0.45 8.31 14.30
CA LYS A 194 1.82 8.84 14.44
C LYS A 194 2.86 7.95 13.76
N LEU A 195 2.72 6.63 13.86
CA LEU A 195 3.57 5.68 13.17
C LEU A 195 3.44 5.82 11.65
N LEU A 196 2.22 5.86 11.12
CA LEU A 196 1.95 6.11 9.70
C LEU A 196 2.61 7.42 9.26
N ASP A 197 2.36 8.53 9.95
CA ASP A 197 2.94 9.84 9.63
C ASP A 197 4.48 9.79 9.59
N SER A 198 5.12 9.06 10.50
CA SER A 198 6.58 8.86 10.50
C SER A 198 7.12 7.96 9.37
N LYS A 199 6.24 7.18 8.72
CA LYS A 199 6.59 6.21 7.65
C LYS A 199 6.09 6.63 6.27
N LEU A 200 5.21 7.63 6.17
CA LEU A 200 4.89 8.28 4.91
C LEU A 200 6.17 8.77 4.24
N TRP A 201 6.20 8.71 2.90
CA TRP A 201 7.35 9.21 2.15
C TRP A 201 7.45 10.74 2.29
N HIS A 202 8.67 11.24 2.46
CA HIS A 202 9.00 12.66 2.60
C HIS A 202 9.93 13.11 1.47
N LEU A 203 9.71 14.34 0.97
CA LEU A 203 10.52 14.95 -0.08
C LEU A 203 11.96 15.19 0.43
N PRO A 204 13.00 14.56 -0.18
CA PRO A 204 14.38 14.76 0.25
C PRO A 204 14.88 16.17 -0.06
N GLN A 205 15.39 16.87 0.95
CA GLN A 205 15.83 18.27 0.84
C GLN A 205 17.00 18.49 -0.13
N LEU A 206 17.89 17.49 -0.30
CA LEU A 206 19.16 17.61 -1.04
C LEU A 206 19.22 16.75 -2.31
N ALA A 207 18.07 16.39 -2.90
CA ALA A 207 18.07 15.62 -4.14
C ALA A 207 18.36 16.51 -5.38
N LYS A 208 19.17 15.97 -6.30
CA LYS A 208 19.48 16.63 -7.59
C LYS A 208 18.19 16.92 -8.37
N GLU A 209 18.16 18.02 -9.13
CA GLU A 209 17.00 18.49 -9.90
C GLU A 209 16.32 17.40 -10.76
N LYS A 210 17.13 16.60 -11.48
CA LYS A 210 16.65 15.46 -12.28
C LYS A 210 15.83 14.42 -11.49
N LYS A 211 16.06 14.29 -10.18
CA LYS A 211 15.25 13.45 -9.26
C LYS A 211 14.06 14.22 -8.71
N MET A 212 14.25 15.49 -8.35
CA MET A 212 13.20 16.35 -7.79
C MET A 212 12.00 16.51 -8.73
N ARG A 213 12.21 16.52 -10.06
CA ARG A 213 11.10 16.55 -11.04
C ARG A 213 10.13 15.37 -10.90
N PHE A 214 10.62 14.21 -10.43
CA PHE A 214 9.78 13.04 -10.16
C PHE A 214 9.16 13.14 -8.76
N TYR A 215 10.00 13.35 -7.75
CA TYR A 215 9.58 13.37 -6.34
C TYR A 215 8.48 14.39 -6.02
N LYS A 216 8.40 15.52 -6.74
CA LYS A 216 7.32 16.51 -6.59
C LYS A 216 5.91 15.96 -6.93
N ASN A 217 5.80 14.85 -7.65
CA ASN A 217 4.52 14.24 -8.05
C ASN A 217 4.09 13.08 -7.12
N ILE A 218 4.77 12.88 -5.99
CA ILE A 218 4.41 11.84 -5.01
C ILE A 218 3.51 12.47 -3.94
N GLU A 219 2.23 12.11 -3.95
CA GLU A 219 1.30 12.37 -2.84
C GLU A 219 1.33 11.12 -1.93
N PRO A 220 1.99 11.15 -0.75
CA PRO A 220 2.14 9.94 0.08
C PRO A 220 0.85 9.54 0.81
N PHE A 221 -0.16 10.42 0.85
CA PHE A 221 -1.48 10.16 1.44
C PHE A 221 -2.54 10.94 0.64
N CYS A 222 -3.38 10.21 -0.09
CA CYS A 222 -4.38 10.77 -0.99
C CYS A 222 -5.80 10.56 -0.47
N ILE A 223 -6.68 11.54 -0.66
CA ILE A 223 -8.12 11.42 -0.39
C ILE A 223 -8.87 11.54 -1.74
N ILE A 224 -9.78 10.61 -2.01
CA ILE A 224 -10.54 10.53 -3.27
C ILE A 224 -12.04 10.37 -2.96
N PRO A 225 -12.94 11.21 -3.52
CA PRO A 225 -12.62 12.38 -4.35
C PRO A 225 -11.85 13.43 -3.54
N LYS A 226 -11.08 14.30 -4.22
CA LYS A 226 -10.47 15.46 -3.56
C LYS A 226 -11.62 16.35 -3.02
N MET A 227 -11.46 16.81 -1.77
CA MET A 227 -12.43 17.66 -1.05
C MET A 227 -12.34 19.11 -1.47
#